data_AF-A0A0Q2XK89-F1
#
_entry.id   AF-A0A0Q2XK89-F1
#
_cell.length_a   1.000
_cell.length_b   1.000
_cell.length_c   1.000
_cell.angle_alpha   90.00
_cell.angle_beta   90.00
_cell.angle_gamma   90.00
#
_symmetry.space_group_name_H-M   'P 1'
#
loop_
_entity.id
_entity.type
_entity.pdbx_description
1 polymer ?
#
loop_
_entity_poly.entity_id
_entity_poly.type
_entity_poly.pdbx_seq_one_letter_code
_entity_poly.pdbx_strand_id
1 'polypeptide(L)'
;MYAVQYMAIVVVLALMLYVLGKYGKKEFEWGDFLFWEVILLGLLIVAIFPLEMANEIRRLLGLGRGLDALFVIAIGLSYLLILKVYVAVDRTEREITELTRRIAIEMEEINRRLEEINKKL
;
A
#
# COMPACT_ATOMS: atom_id res chain seq x y z
N MET A 1 23.55 23.00 -2.51
CA MET A 1 23.39 22.01 -1.41
C MET A 1 22.99 20.68 -2.01
N TYR A 2 23.97 19.86 -2.43
CA TYR A 2 23.72 18.56 -3.07
C TYR A 2 23.56 17.41 -2.06
N ALA A 3 23.92 17.62 -0.79
CA ALA A 3 23.87 16.58 0.25
C ALA A 3 22.46 16.01 0.44
N VAL A 4 21.43 16.86 0.47
CA VAL A 4 20.03 16.43 0.59
C VAL A 4 19.59 15.61 -0.63
N GLN A 5 20.06 15.99 -1.82
CA GLN A 5 19.74 15.30 -3.06
C GLN A 5 20.37 13.90 -3.10
N TYR A 6 21.66 13.77 -2.79
CA TYR A 6 22.33 12.47 -2.72
C TYR A 6 21.72 11.57 -1.66
N MET A 7 21.35 12.12 -0.49
CA MET A 7 20.66 11.37 0.55
C MET A 7 19.30 10.85 0.06
N ALA A 8 18.51 11.68 -0.61
CA ALA A 8 17.23 11.26 -1.18
C ALA A 8 17.40 10.12 -2.18
N ILE A 9 18.37 10.21 -3.09
CA ILE A 9 18.65 9.16 -4.08
C ILE A 9 19.02 7.85 -3.39
N VAL A 10 19.93 7.88 -2.40
CA VAL A 10 20.34 6.68 -1.65
C VAL A 10 19.15 6.03 -0.95
N VAL A 11 18.27 6.84 -0.32
CA VAL A 11 17.07 6.33 0.33
C VAL A 11 16.13 5.66 -0.67
N VAL A 12 15.89 6.27 -1.84
CA VAL A 12 15.02 5.69 -2.88
C VAL A 12 15.59 4.38 -3.40
N LEU A 13 16.89 4.31 -3.66
CA LEU A 13 17.55 3.08 -4.10
C LEU A 13 17.48 1.99 -3.04
N ALA A 14 17.65 2.33 -1.76
CA ALA A 14 17.48 1.38 -0.66
C ALA A 14 16.04 0.85 -0.58
N LEU A 15 15.03 1.70 -0.82
CA LEU A 15 13.63 1.30 -0.87
C LEU A 15 13.32 0.39 -2.07
N MET A 16 13.88 0.65 -3.25
CA MET A 16 13.77 -0.25 -4.41
C MET A 16 14.36 -1.63 -4.10
N LEU A 17 15.56 -1.68 -3.52
CA LEU A 17 16.19 -2.94 -3.10
C LEU A 17 15.35 -3.70 -2.06
N TYR A 18 14.71 -2.96 -1.15
CA TYR A 18 13.79 -3.56 -0.18
C TYR A 18 12.56 -4.19 -0.84
N VAL A 19 11.93 -3.49 -1.79
CA VAL A 19 10.77 -3.98 -2.56
C VAL A 19 11.15 -5.21 -3.38
N LEU A 20 12.30 -5.17 -4.07
CA LEU A 20 12.87 -6.33 -4.78
C LEU A 20 13.11 -7.53 -3.84
N GLY A 21 13.67 -7.29 -2.65
CA GLY A 21 13.90 -8.33 -1.65
C GLY A 21 12.60 -8.97 -1.15
N LYS A 22 11.54 -8.18 -1.00
CA LYS A 22 10.21 -8.67 -0.63
C LYS A 22 9.52 -9.47 -1.74
N TYR A 23 9.67 -9.05 -3.00
CA TYR A 23 9.21 -9.83 -4.14
C TYR A 23 9.92 -11.19 -4.20
N GLY A 24 11.24 -11.23 -3.97
CA GLY A 24 12.01 -12.49 -3.92
C GLY A 24 11.54 -13.47 -2.84
N LYS A 25 10.92 -12.99 -1.77
CA LYS A 25 10.33 -13.81 -0.69
C LYS A 25 8.90 -14.28 -1.00
N LYS A 26 8.34 -13.97 -2.17
CA LYS A 26 6.94 -14.23 -2.55
C LYS A 26 5.91 -13.60 -1.61
N GLU A 27 6.31 -12.57 -0.86
CA GLU A 27 5.39 -11.78 -0.03
C GLU A 27 4.56 -10.79 -0.87
N PHE A 28 4.99 -10.54 -2.11
CA PHE A 28 4.35 -9.62 -3.04
C PHE A 28 3.84 -10.35 -4.28
N GLU A 29 2.59 -10.06 -4.66
CA GLU A 29 2.12 -10.36 -6.00
C GLU A 29 2.83 -9.48 -7.03
N TRP A 30 2.93 -9.96 -8.27
CA TRP A 30 3.57 -9.22 -9.38
C TRP A 30 2.97 -7.82 -9.58
N GLY A 31 1.65 -7.69 -9.39
CA GLY A 31 0.95 -6.40 -9.51
C GLY A 31 1.38 -5.38 -8.46
N ASP A 32 1.53 -5.80 -7.20
CA ASP A 32 1.97 -4.91 -6.13
C ASP A 32 3.45 -4.54 -6.26
N PHE A 33 4.30 -5.48 -6.70
CA PHE A 33 5.70 -5.19 -7.00
C PHE A 33 5.82 -4.07 -8.06
N LEU A 34 5.14 -4.24 -9.19
CA LEU A 34 5.19 -3.28 -10.29
C LEU A 34 4.63 -1.91 -9.87
N PHE A 35 3.56 -1.90 -9.07
CA PHE A 35 2.98 -0.68 -8.52
C PHE A 35 3.99 0.12 -7.69
N TRP A 36 4.69 -0.53 -6.76
CA TRP A 36 5.68 0.14 -5.91
C TRP A 36 6.92 0.58 -6.68
N GLU A 37 7.41 -0.23 -7.61
CA GLU A 37 8.54 0.15 -8.47
C GLU A 37 8.23 1.37 -9.33
N VAL A 38 7.03 1.48 -9.91
CA VAL A 38 6.62 2.67 -10.68
C VAL A 38 6.61 3.93 -9.82
N ILE A 39 6.09 3.84 -8.59
CA ILE A 39 6.10 4.98 -7.65
C ILE A 39 7.53 5.38 -7.29
N LEU A 40 8.38 4.41 -6.93
CA LEU A 40 9.77 4.67 -6.54
C LEU A 40 10.58 5.22 -7.72
N LEU A 41 10.34 4.75 -8.94
CA LEU A 41 10.99 5.25 -10.15
C LEU A 41 10.58 6.69 -10.44
N GLY A 42 9.30 7.04 -10.25
CA GLY A 42 8.85 8.43 -10.31
C GLY A 42 9.55 9.31 -9.27
N LEU A 43 9.70 8.82 -8.03
CA LEU A 43 10.38 9.55 -6.96
C LEU A 43 11.89 9.70 -7.22
N LEU A 44 12.52 8.69 -7.83
CA LEU A 44 13.91 8.74 -8.27
C LEU A 44 14.13 9.83 -9.34
N ILE A 45 13.25 9.91 -10.33
CA ILE A 45 13.32 10.95 -11.38
C ILE A 45 13.23 12.34 -10.75
N VAL A 46 12.28 12.55 -9.82
CA VAL A 46 12.15 13.83 -9.09
C VAL A 46 13.40 14.13 -8.25
N ALA A 47 14.02 13.12 -7.64
CA ALA A 47 15.24 13.30 -6.85
C ALA A 47 16.47 13.64 -7.73
N ILE A 48 16.56 13.11 -8.95
CA ILE A 48 17.67 13.40 -9.88
C ILE A 48 17.49 14.80 -10.51
N PHE A 49 16.26 15.17 -10.90
CA PHE A 49 15.95 16.43 -11.59
C PHE A 49 14.94 17.29 -10.82
N PRO A 50 15.28 17.77 -9.60
CA PRO A 50 14.31 18.43 -8.73
C PRO A 50 13.80 19.77 -9.31
N LEU A 51 14.65 20.54 -9.98
CA LEU A 51 14.30 21.85 -10.51
C LEU A 51 13.41 21.77 -11.77
N GLU A 52 13.73 20.87 -12.69
CA GLU A 52 12.99 20.68 -13.93
C GLU A 52 11.59 20.11 -13.64
N MET A 53 11.52 19.07 -12.80
CA MET A 53 10.25 18.46 -12.40
C MET A 53 9.37 19.43 -11.63
N ALA A 54 9.94 20.16 -10.66
CA ALA A 54 9.20 21.16 -9.90
C ALA A 54 8.64 22.27 -10.80
N ASN A 55 9.37 22.70 -11.82
CA ASN A 55 8.92 23.73 -12.76
C ASN A 55 7.84 23.23 -13.72
N GLU A 56 7.94 21.99 -14.20
CA GLU A 56 6.94 21.42 -15.11
C GLU A 56 5.61 21.18 -14.39
N ILE A 57 5.68 20.61 -13.19
CA ILE A 57 4.51 20.40 -12.33
C ILE A 57 3.90 21.74 -11.91
N ARG A 58 4.72 22.75 -11.64
CA ARG A 58 4.26 24.11 -11.37
C ARG A 58 3.44 24.67 -12.54
N ARG A 59 3.89 24.49 -13.78
CA ARG A 59 3.17 24.96 -14.99
C ARG A 59 1.84 24.25 -15.16
N LEU A 60 1.80 22.94 -14.91
CA LEU A 60 0.58 22.13 -14.95
C LEU A 60 -0.44 22.54 -13.88
N LEU A 61 0.01 22.73 -12.63
CA LEU A 61 -0.87 23.01 -11.49
C LEU A 61 -1.13 24.50 -11.24
N GLY A 62 -0.41 25.41 -11.92
CA GLY A 62 -0.58 26.86 -11.76
C GLY A 62 -0.10 27.41 -10.41
N LEU A 63 0.71 26.67 -9.65
CA LEU A 63 1.15 27.06 -8.31
C LEU A 63 2.33 28.06 -8.35
N GLY A 64 2.44 28.90 -7.32
CA GLY A 64 3.48 29.94 -7.25
C GLY A 64 4.90 29.39 -7.06
N ARG A 65 5.03 28.23 -6.40
CA ARG A 65 6.30 27.58 -6.05
C ARG A 65 6.29 26.12 -6.49
N GLY A 66 7.35 25.67 -7.17
CA GLY A 66 7.44 24.29 -7.68
C GLY A 66 7.52 23.23 -6.57
N LEU A 67 8.10 23.59 -5.42
CA LEU A 67 8.12 22.73 -4.24
C LEU A 67 6.70 22.46 -3.71
N ASP A 68 5.87 23.49 -3.59
CA ASP A 68 4.50 23.38 -3.08
C ASP A 68 3.65 22.50 -4.02
N ALA A 69 3.92 22.55 -5.32
CA ALA A 69 3.27 21.71 -6.32
C ALA A 69 3.62 20.22 -6.17
N LEU A 70 4.89 19.90 -5.88
CA LEU A 70 5.31 18.55 -5.53
C LEU A 70 4.64 18.06 -4.24
N PHE A 71 4.52 18.93 -3.23
CA PHE A 71 3.83 18.60 -1.98
C PHE A 71 2.35 18.28 -2.19
N VAL A 72 1.63 19.05 -3.00
CA VAL A 72 0.22 18.78 -3.31
C VAL A 72 0.06 17.40 -3.96
N ILE A 73 0.91 17.06 -4.93
CA ILE A 73 0.90 15.73 -5.56
C ILE A 73 1.23 14.64 -4.53
N ALA A 74 2.26 14.84 -3.71
CA ALA A 74 2.67 13.85 -2.71
C ALA A 74 1.54 13.60 -1.69
N ILE A 75 0.85 14.65 -1.23
CA ILE A 75 -0.29 14.54 -0.32
C ILE A 75 -1.44 13.82 -1.02
N GLY A 76 -1.76 14.17 -2.26
CA GLY A 76 -2.81 13.52 -3.05
C GLY A 76 -2.54 12.02 -3.26
N LEU A 77 -1.32 11.66 -3.67
CA LEU A 77 -0.90 10.27 -3.81
C LEU A 77 -0.94 9.53 -2.47
N SER A 78 -0.46 10.15 -1.39
CA SER A 78 -0.49 9.56 -0.05
C SER A 78 -1.92 9.27 0.40
N TYR A 79 -2.85 10.19 0.13
CA TYR A 79 -4.27 9.98 0.43
C TYR A 79 -4.85 8.79 -0.33
N LEU A 80 -4.52 8.64 -1.61
CA LEU A 80 -4.95 7.46 -2.40
C LEU A 80 -4.38 6.15 -1.84
N LEU A 81 -3.12 6.16 -1.40
CA LEU A 81 -2.50 4.99 -0.76
C LEU A 81 -3.17 4.64 0.56
N ILE A 82 -3.46 5.65 1.41
CA ILE A 82 -4.20 5.44 2.66
C ILE A 82 -5.60 4.90 2.38
N LEU A 83 -6.29 5.41 1.36
CA LEU A 83 -7.61 4.91 0.96
C LEU A 83 -7.53 3.44 0.50
N LYS A 84 -6.51 3.06 -0.29
CA LYS A 84 -6.28 1.66 -0.69
C LYS A 84 -6.12 0.76 0.55
N VAL A 85 -5.34 1.21 1.54
CA VAL A 85 -5.17 0.47 2.81
C VAL A 85 -6.47 0.37 3.58
N TYR A 86 -7.22 1.48 3.71
CA TYR A 86 -8.51 1.50 4.41
C TYR A 86 -9.51 0.50 3.80
N VAL A 87 -9.63 0.47 2.47
CA VAL A 87 -10.52 -0.47 1.76
C VAL A 87 -10.07 -1.92 1.96
N ALA A 88 -8.76 -2.18 1.94
CA ALA A 88 -8.24 -3.52 2.22
C ALA A 88 -8.57 -3.98 3.64
N VAL A 89 -8.41 -3.09 4.63
CA VAL A 89 -8.75 -3.37 6.03
C VAL A 89 -10.25 -3.64 6.20
N ASP A 90 -11.13 -2.79 5.64
CA ASP A 90 -12.59 -2.98 5.70
C ASP A 90 -13.01 -4.32 5.08
N ARG A 91 -12.42 -4.69 3.94
CA ARG A 91 -12.67 -5.99 3.30
C ARG A 91 -12.24 -7.14 4.20
N THR A 92 -11.05 -7.08 4.78
CA THR A 92 -10.55 -8.10 5.68
C THR A 92 -11.42 -8.24 6.93
N GLU A 93 -11.90 -7.12 7.49
CA GLU A 93 -12.81 -7.13 8.65
C GLU A 93 -14.14 -7.84 8.33
N ARG A 94 -14.71 -7.60 7.14
CA ARG A 94 -15.91 -8.31 6.67
C ARG A 94 -15.66 -9.80 6.49
N GLU A 95 -14.55 -10.17 5.86
CA GLU A 95 -14.19 -11.58 5.64
C GLU A 95 -14.00 -12.32 6.98
N ILE A 96 -13.39 -11.68 7.99
CA ILE A 96 -13.25 -12.23 9.35
C ILE A 96 -14.64 -12.40 10.01
N THR A 97 -15.52 -11.41 9.85
CA THR A 97 -16.88 -11.47 10.42
C THR A 97 -17.69 -12.60 9.82
N GLU A 98 -17.64 -12.76 8.49
CA GLU A 98 -18.30 -13.86 7.78
C GLU A 98 -17.73 -15.22 8.19
N LEU A 99 -16.40 -15.34 8.29
CA LEU A 99 -15.74 -16.57 8.71
C LEU A 99 -16.15 -16.95 10.13
N THR A 100 -16.13 -16.00 11.07
CA THR A 100 -16.53 -16.23 12.46
C THR A 100 -17.99 -16.67 12.56
N ARG A 101 -18.88 -16.07 11.76
CA ARG A 101 -20.30 -16.46 11.70
C ARG A 101 -20.48 -17.89 11.19
N ARG A 102 -19.75 -18.28 10.15
CA ARG A 102 -19.78 -19.65 9.62
C ARG A 102 -19.31 -20.65 10.67
N ILE A 103 -18.19 -20.37 11.33
CA ILE A 103 -17.64 -21.22 12.40
C ILE A 103 -18.66 -21.39 13.54
N ALA A 104 -19.33 -20.30 13.96
CA ALA A 104 -20.34 -20.38 15.03
C ALA A 104 -21.53 -21.28 14.66
N ILE A 105 -22.03 -21.17 13.42
CA ILE A 105 -23.14 -22.01 12.93
C ILE A 105 -22.72 -23.49 12.84
N GLU A 106 -21.53 -23.76 12.29
CA GLU A 106 -21.00 -25.13 12.19
C GLU A 106 -20.80 -25.76 13.56
N MET A 107 -20.26 -25.01 14.53
CA MET A 107 -20.11 -25.47 15.91
C MET A 107 -21.45 -25.79 16.57
N GLU A 108 -22.47 -24.96 16.36
CA GLU A 108 -23.82 -25.19 16.89
C GLU A 108 -24.46 -26.45 16.30
N GLU A 109 -24.29 -26.68 15.00
CA GLU A 109 -24.80 -27.88 14.32
C GLU A 109 -24.11 -29.15 14.83
N ILE A 110 -22.78 -29.10 15.02
CA ILE A 110 -22.01 -30.21 15.60
C ILE A 110 -22.53 -30.52 17.02
N ASN A 111 -22.70 -29.49 17.86
CA ASN A 111 -23.20 -29.67 19.22
C ASN A 111 -24.61 -30.30 19.24
N ARG A 112 -25.53 -29.84 18.38
CA ARG A 112 -26.87 -30.45 18.25
C ARG A 112 -26.80 -31.92 17.86
N ARG A 113 -25.96 -32.28 16.88
CA ARG A 113 -25.79 -33.68 16.47
C ARG A 113 -25.22 -34.54 17.61
N LEU A 114 -24.30 -34.01 18.41
CA LEU A 114 -23.75 -34.71 19.58
C LEU A 114 -24.82 -34.94 20.66
N GLU A 115 -25.68 -33.95 20.92
CA GLU A 115 -26.80 -34.10 21.85
C GLU A 115 -27.80 -35.17 21.39
N GLU A 116 -28.10 -35.23 20.09
CA GLU A 116 -28.97 -36.26 19.51
C GLU A 116 -28.39 -37.67 19.64
N ILE A 117 -27.07 -37.82 19.45
CA ILE A 117 -26.37 -39.10 19.64
C ILE A 117 -26.43 -39.52 21.11
N ASN A 118 -26.13 -38.60 22.03
CA ASN A 118 -26.16 -38.90 23.48
C ASN A 118 -27.56 -39.26 23.99
N LYS A 119 -28.63 -38.73 23.39
CA LYS A 119 -30.01 -39.10 23.75
C LYS A 119 -30.44 -40.49 23.23
N LYS A 120 -29.71 -41.06 22.26
CA LYS A 120 -30.02 -42.37 21.66
C LYS A 120 -29.22 -43.52 22.28
N LEU A 121 -28.21 -43.22 23.08
CA LEU A 121 -27.44 -44.15 23.91
C LEU A 121 -28.09 -44.31 25.29
#